data_AF-A0A952W673-F1
#
_entry.id   AF-A0A952W673-F1
#
_cell.length_a   1.000
_cell.length_b   1.000
_cell.length_c   1.000
_cell.angle_alpha   90.00
_cell.angle_beta   90.00
_cell.angle_gamma   90.00
#
_symmetry.space_group_name_H-M   'P 1'
#
loop_
_entity.id
_entity.type
_entity.pdbx_description
1 polymer ?
#
loop_
_entity_poly.entity_id
_entity_poly.type
_entity_poly.pdbx_seq_one_letter_code
_entity_poly.pdbx_strand_id
1 'polypeptide(L)'
;MPTIRSTTTLAAAALAACACVSHAQVFQFSASAPDADRWNYPFGTSPGVEELASTFGATLIAGFDDYDAQFIVAWETAGVIASGLGVHRYHVERAIVRVTVANDNEFVYDDTFDSYRTFLPETDALFTPDDDPGRPIELWGVGYRGPFSISTWYETAPFGGQPVIPPAQDSRFAFASYVDEVGVDRNVSLRVRERFDADPFAIGTATLTPGSLVPADTEFTFAIDLCRGGSDLYLRRGLDAGVLRFTVASLSPADGGPGGGSGAFPRWYTRENPIAQILGYTAKLELTVRVGSAADMTGSSDPFSPDYGVPDGIVDAADFFYYLDLFVANDPRADLSGSSDPTSGAYGRPDCQIDAADFFYYLDQFVAG
;
A
#
# COMPACT_ATOMS: atom_id res chain seq x y z
N MET A 1 35.66 31.78 53.55
CA MET A 1 35.19 31.62 52.16
C MET A 1 35.55 30.22 51.68
N PRO A 2 34.62 29.26 51.76
CA PRO A 2 34.78 27.96 51.15
C PRO A 2 34.01 27.86 49.82
N THR A 3 34.68 27.24 48.86
CA THR A 3 34.27 26.78 47.54
C THR A 3 33.09 25.80 47.58
N ILE A 4 32.11 25.98 46.69
CA ILE A 4 31.20 24.93 46.24
C ILE A 4 31.34 24.84 44.71
N ARG A 5 32.02 23.78 44.24
CA ARG A 5 31.99 23.36 42.83
C ARG A 5 30.89 22.31 42.71
N SER A 6 29.85 22.64 41.95
CA SER A 6 28.79 21.69 41.58
C SER A 6 29.34 20.76 40.51
N THR A 7 29.53 19.49 40.84
CA THR A 7 29.74 18.40 39.88
C THR A 7 28.40 17.87 39.43
N THR A 8 28.02 18.17 38.19
CA THR A 8 26.85 17.60 37.52
C THR A 8 27.22 16.20 37.04
N THR A 9 26.66 15.18 37.68
CA THR A 9 26.78 13.78 37.25
C THR A 9 25.82 13.53 36.10
N LEU A 10 26.32 13.37 34.87
CA LEU A 10 25.53 12.84 33.76
C LEU A 10 25.37 11.32 33.97
N ALA A 11 24.17 10.89 34.34
CA ALA A 11 23.77 9.49 34.26
C ALA A 11 23.40 9.18 32.81
N ALA A 12 24.27 8.45 32.10
CA ALA A 12 23.93 7.85 30.82
C ALA A 12 23.01 6.65 31.10
N ALA A 13 21.71 6.78 30.79
CA ALA A 13 20.80 5.65 30.75
C ALA A 13 21.06 4.87 29.46
N ALA A 14 21.85 3.81 29.55
CA ALA A 14 21.91 2.79 28.52
C ALA A 14 20.59 2.00 28.55
N LEU A 15 19.65 2.33 27.64
CA LEU A 15 18.55 1.45 27.29
C LEU A 15 19.14 0.26 26.52
N ALA A 16 19.55 -0.77 27.24
CA ALA A 16 19.68 -2.11 26.68
C ALA A 16 18.27 -2.63 26.46
N ALA A 17 17.72 -2.43 25.26
CA ALA A 17 16.59 -3.23 24.81
C ALA A 17 17.10 -4.66 24.68
N CYS A 18 16.72 -5.53 25.63
CA CYS A 18 16.80 -6.96 25.43
C CYS A 18 16.02 -7.27 24.16
N ALA A 19 16.71 -7.74 23.12
CA ALA A 19 16.08 -8.48 22.04
C ALA A 19 15.55 -9.78 22.65
N CYS A 20 14.37 -9.71 23.25
CA CYS A 20 13.56 -10.89 23.46
C CYS A 20 13.35 -11.49 22.08
N VAL A 21 13.59 -12.80 21.92
CA VAL A 21 13.15 -13.55 20.76
C VAL A 21 11.66 -13.28 20.65
N SER A 22 11.25 -12.42 19.70
CA SER A 22 9.84 -12.06 19.56
C SER A 22 9.17 -13.30 19.01
N HIS A 23 8.40 -13.99 19.85
CA HIS A 23 7.47 -15.03 19.42
C HIS A 23 6.68 -14.51 18.23
N ALA A 24 6.48 -15.34 17.20
CA ALA A 24 5.64 -14.93 16.11
C ALA A 24 4.23 -14.70 16.62
N GLN A 25 3.61 -13.62 16.19
CA GLN A 25 2.26 -13.26 16.60
C GLN A 25 1.46 -12.85 15.40
N VAL A 26 0.24 -13.38 15.29
CA VAL A 26 -0.72 -12.94 14.29
C VAL A 26 -1.47 -11.72 14.82
N PHE A 27 -1.45 -10.64 14.04
CA PHE A 27 -2.17 -9.40 14.29
C PHE A 27 -3.33 -9.27 13.32
N GLN A 28 -4.51 -8.97 13.85
CA GLN A 28 -5.64 -8.47 13.09
C GLN A 28 -5.75 -6.98 13.36
N PHE A 29 -5.38 -6.17 12.36
CA PHE A 29 -5.50 -4.73 12.42
C PHE A 29 -6.72 -4.29 11.61
N SER A 30 -7.55 -3.43 12.20
CA SER A 30 -8.70 -2.84 11.54
C SER A 30 -8.84 -1.39 11.96
N ALA A 31 -8.95 -0.48 10.99
CA ALA A 31 -9.18 0.94 11.21
C ALA A 31 -10.37 1.41 10.36
N SER A 32 -11.33 2.07 11.00
CA SER A 32 -12.54 2.59 10.36
C SER A 32 -12.37 3.98 9.73
N ALA A 33 -11.23 4.63 9.97
CA ALA A 33 -10.85 5.92 9.41
C ALA A 33 -9.32 5.98 9.26
N PRO A 34 -8.77 6.76 8.32
CA PRO A 34 -7.34 7.00 8.20
C PRO A 34 -6.83 7.99 9.27
N ASP A 35 -5.58 7.81 9.68
CA ASP A 35 -4.84 8.75 10.55
C ASP A 35 -4.39 10.01 9.80
N ALA A 36 -4.33 9.93 8.47
CA ALA A 36 -4.17 11.06 7.56
C ALA A 36 -4.72 10.73 6.18
N ASP A 37 -5.35 11.70 5.52
CA ASP A 37 -5.67 11.58 4.11
C ASP A 37 -5.46 12.92 3.38
N ARG A 38 -5.30 12.86 2.05
CA ARG A 38 -4.93 14.03 1.27
C ARG A 38 -5.40 13.94 -0.16
N TRP A 39 -6.11 14.97 -0.59
CA TRP A 39 -6.26 15.25 -2.01
C TRP A 39 -4.95 15.80 -2.59
N ASN A 40 -4.23 14.96 -3.32
CA ASN A 40 -2.88 15.23 -3.79
C ASN A 40 -2.89 15.73 -5.24
N TYR A 41 -3.28 17.00 -5.39
CA TYR A 41 -3.54 17.67 -6.67
C TYR A 41 -2.81 19.01 -6.74
N PRO A 42 -2.11 19.37 -7.85
CA PRO A 42 -1.27 20.57 -7.91
C PRO A 42 -2.04 21.90 -7.77
N PHE A 43 -3.35 21.90 -8.05
CA PHE A 43 -4.20 23.08 -7.88
C PHE A 43 -4.97 23.07 -6.55
N GLY A 44 -4.79 22.04 -5.72
CA GLY A 44 -5.33 22.00 -4.35
C GLY A 44 -4.66 23.07 -3.49
N THR A 45 -5.45 23.74 -2.64
CA THR A 45 -4.95 24.85 -1.80
C THR A 45 -5.08 24.60 -0.29
N SER A 46 -5.65 23.46 0.09
CA SER A 46 -6.07 23.15 1.45
C SER A 46 -5.59 21.76 1.90
N PRO A 47 -4.32 21.38 1.64
CA PRO A 47 -3.88 19.99 1.73
C PRO A 47 -4.16 19.40 3.11
N GLY A 48 -4.91 18.32 3.15
CA GLY A 48 -5.21 17.58 4.38
C GLY A 48 -6.38 18.12 5.17
N VAL A 49 -7.16 19.05 4.59
CA VAL A 49 -8.43 19.50 5.20
C VAL A 49 -9.60 19.51 4.22
N GLU A 50 -9.41 18.99 3.01
CA GLU A 50 -10.48 18.85 2.03
C GLU A 50 -11.55 17.88 2.51
N GLU A 51 -12.84 18.20 2.33
CA GLU A 51 -13.95 17.28 2.63
C GLU A 51 -14.16 16.22 1.54
N LEU A 52 -13.55 16.38 0.37
CA LEU A 52 -13.66 15.49 -0.77
C LEU A 52 -12.34 15.45 -1.53
N ALA A 53 -11.96 14.27 -2.01
CA ALA A 53 -10.79 14.10 -2.88
C ALA A 53 -11.22 13.49 -4.22
N SER A 54 -10.98 14.18 -5.33
CA SER A 54 -11.22 13.62 -6.66
C SER A 54 -9.99 12.89 -7.19
N THR A 55 -10.21 11.86 -8.01
CA THR A 55 -9.12 11.18 -8.74
C THR A 55 -9.45 11.12 -10.22
N PHE A 56 -8.56 11.64 -11.05
CA PHE A 56 -8.76 11.72 -12.50
C PHE A 56 -7.43 11.89 -13.23
N GLY A 57 -7.47 11.69 -14.54
CA GLY A 57 -6.31 11.84 -15.41
C GLY A 57 -6.33 13.06 -16.33
N ALA A 58 -5.14 13.50 -16.73
CA ALA A 58 -4.89 14.51 -17.76
C ALA A 58 -3.94 13.94 -18.84
N THR A 59 -4.32 12.77 -19.36
CA THR A 59 -3.46 11.93 -20.19
C THR A 59 -2.92 12.69 -21.40
N LEU A 60 -1.59 12.64 -21.59
CA LEU A 60 -0.89 13.28 -22.71
C LEU A 60 -1.04 14.81 -22.81
N ILE A 61 -1.63 15.50 -21.82
CA ILE A 61 -1.74 16.95 -21.80
C ILE A 61 -0.41 17.58 -21.36
N ALA A 62 0.15 18.48 -22.16
CA ALA A 62 1.45 19.09 -21.86
C ALA A 62 1.44 19.84 -20.51
N GLY A 63 2.44 19.57 -19.67
CA GLY A 63 2.59 20.18 -18.35
C GLY A 63 1.85 19.47 -17.20
N PHE A 64 1.01 18.48 -17.49
CA PHE A 64 0.28 17.68 -16.50
C PHE A 64 0.88 16.28 -16.32
N ASP A 65 0.74 15.72 -15.12
CA ASP A 65 0.90 14.28 -14.92
C ASP A 65 -0.30 13.54 -15.54
N ASP A 66 -0.12 12.30 -16.00
CA ASP A 66 -1.24 11.51 -16.50
C ASP A 66 -2.21 11.22 -15.35
N TYR A 67 -1.72 10.86 -14.15
CA TYR A 67 -2.50 10.93 -12.90
C TYR A 67 -2.37 12.31 -12.25
N ASP A 68 -3.19 13.25 -12.72
CA ASP A 68 -3.13 14.63 -12.27
C ASP A 68 -3.67 14.78 -10.83
N ALA A 69 -4.81 14.15 -10.52
CA ALA A 69 -5.38 14.12 -9.18
C ALA A 69 -5.33 12.72 -8.55
N GLN A 70 -4.78 12.65 -7.34
CA GLN A 70 -4.61 11.44 -6.55
C GLN A 70 -5.21 11.62 -5.14
N PHE A 71 -5.66 10.52 -4.52
CA PHE A 71 -6.14 10.53 -3.14
C PHE A 71 -5.25 9.63 -2.29
N ILE A 72 -4.48 10.23 -1.38
CA ILE A 72 -3.61 9.49 -0.46
C ILE A 72 -4.37 9.23 0.83
N VAL A 73 -4.28 8.01 1.34
CA VAL A 73 -4.81 7.58 2.65
C VAL A 73 -3.70 6.91 3.45
N ALA A 74 -3.66 7.13 4.75
CA ALA A 74 -2.60 6.66 5.63
C ALA A 74 -3.12 6.17 6.98
N TRP A 75 -2.50 5.10 7.49
CA TRP A 75 -2.76 4.52 8.80
C TRP A 75 -1.46 4.27 9.54
N GLU A 76 -1.36 4.82 10.74
CA GLU A 76 -0.31 4.51 11.70
C GLU A 76 -0.56 3.09 12.24
N THR A 77 0.35 2.18 11.96
CA THR A 77 0.28 0.80 12.45
C THR A 77 1.09 0.62 13.74
N ALA A 78 2.05 1.52 13.99
CA ALA A 78 2.85 1.54 15.20
C ALA A 78 1.96 1.65 16.44
N GLY A 79 2.28 0.86 17.46
CA GLY A 79 1.51 0.80 18.72
C GLY A 79 0.46 -0.33 18.74
N VAL A 80 0.02 -0.82 17.58
CA VAL A 80 -0.74 -2.09 17.47
C VAL A 80 0.16 -3.19 16.94
N ILE A 81 0.88 -2.93 15.84
CA ILE A 81 1.87 -3.82 15.26
C ILE A 81 3.25 -3.23 15.57
N ALA A 82 4.15 -4.04 16.13
CA ALA A 82 5.50 -3.59 16.46
C ALA A 82 6.28 -3.25 15.18
N SER A 83 6.89 -2.06 15.14
CA SER A 83 7.68 -1.56 14.01
C SER A 83 9.19 -1.72 14.25
N GLY A 84 10.02 -1.53 13.21
CA GLY A 84 11.49 -1.51 13.31
C GLY A 84 12.15 -2.87 13.54
N LEU A 85 11.45 -3.97 13.26
CA LEU A 85 11.95 -5.34 13.37
C LEU A 85 12.71 -5.81 12.12
N GLY A 86 12.69 -5.03 11.05
CA GLY A 86 13.21 -5.38 9.72
C GLY A 86 12.16 -6.10 8.87
N VAL A 87 12.17 -5.82 7.57
CA VAL A 87 11.12 -6.26 6.62
C VAL A 87 10.86 -7.77 6.61
N HIS A 88 11.86 -8.61 6.90
CA HIS A 88 11.72 -10.08 6.92
C HIS A 88 10.95 -10.62 8.13
N ARG A 89 10.61 -9.78 9.10
CA ARG A 89 9.82 -10.16 10.27
C ARG A 89 8.33 -10.00 10.06
N TYR A 90 7.88 -9.42 8.95
CA TYR A 90 6.47 -9.21 8.66
C TYR A 90 6.05 -10.15 7.53
N HIS A 91 5.04 -10.98 7.79
CA HIS A 91 4.47 -11.92 6.82
C HIS A 91 3.01 -11.54 6.63
N VAL A 92 2.73 -10.77 5.57
CA VAL A 92 1.40 -10.26 5.30
C VAL A 92 0.56 -11.39 4.72
N GLU A 93 -0.61 -11.64 5.33
CA GLU A 93 -1.53 -12.69 4.87
C GLU A 93 -2.70 -12.09 4.08
N ARG A 94 -3.14 -10.89 4.46
CA ARG A 94 -4.26 -10.19 3.83
C ARG A 94 -4.19 -8.70 4.10
N ALA A 95 -4.39 -7.88 3.07
CA ALA A 95 -4.60 -6.45 3.23
C ALA A 95 -5.76 -5.98 2.35
N ILE A 96 -6.72 -5.26 2.94
CA ILE A 96 -7.88 -4.72 2.24
C ILE A 96 -8.03 -3.24 2.56
N VAL A 97 -8.09 -2.42 1.52
CA VAL A 97 -8.44 -1.00 1.62
C VAL A 97 -9.86 -0.80 1.10
N ARG A 98 -10.63 0.07 1.76
CA ARG A 98 -11.95 0.49 1.29
C ARG A 98 -12.04 2.00 1.22
N VAL A 99 -12.68 2.53 0.19
CA VAL A 99 -13.00 3.95 0.05
C VAL A 99 -14.43 4.09 -0.45
N THR A 100 -15.06 5.22 -0.13
CA THR A 100 -16.48 5.43 -0.45
C THR A 100 -16.64 6.61 -1.41
N VAL A 101 -17.41 6.40 -2.47
CA VAL A 101 -17.76 7.42 -3.46
C VAL A 101 -18.70 8.45 -2.84
N ALA A 102 -18.48 9.73 -3.13
CA ALA A 102 -19.28 10.84 -2.64
C ALA A 102 -20.16 11.51 -3.70
N ASN A 103 -19.82 11.39 -5.00
CA ASN A 103 -20.61 11.94 -6.09
C ASN A 103 -21.53 10.90 -6.73
N ASP A 104 -22.72 11.32 -7.17
CA ASP A 104 -23.76 10.40 -7.62
C ASP A 104 -23.82 10.29 -9.15
N ASN A 105 -23.66 9.07 -9.65
CA ASN A 105 -23.85 8.70 -11.06
C ASN A 105 -23.01 9.52 -12.06
N GLU A 106 -21.83 9.97 -11.65
CA GLU A 106 -20.93 10.79 -12.48
C GLU A 106 -19.96 9.97 -13.34
N PHE A 107 -19.66 8.73 -12.96
CA PHE A 107 -18.72 7.86 -13.67
C PHE A 107 -19.25 6.43 -13.80
N VAL A 108 -18.65 5.69 -14.72
CA VAL A 108 -19.03 4.31 -15.06
C VAL A 108 -18.13 3.34 -14.31
N TYR A 109 -18.74 2.31 -13.71
CA TYR A 109 -18.04 1.26 -13.01
C TYR A 109 -17.29 0.34 -13.97
N ASP A 110 -16.01 0.17 -13.69
CA ASP A 110 -15.09 -0.70 -14.40
C ASP A 110 -14.22 -1.42 -13.35
N ASP A 111 -14.21 -2.75 -13.44
CA ASP A 111 -13.52 -3.66 -12.53
C ASP A 111 -12.36 -4.41 -13.18
N THR A 112 -11.94 -3.99 -14.38
CA THR A 112 -10.85 -4.59 -15.13
C THR A 112 -9.64 -3.66 -15.17
N PHE A 113 -8.55 -4.14 -15.78
CA PHE A 113 -7.33 -3.35 -15.92
C PHE A 113 -7.26 -2.74 -17.30
N ASP A 114 -7.05 -1.43 -17.35
CA ASP A 114 -6.80 -0.69 -18.57
C ASP A 114 -5.32 -0.50 -18.86
N SER A 115 -4.86 -1.04 -20.00
CA SER A 115 -3.52 -0.75 -20.50
C SER A 115 -3.38 0.73 -20.89
N TYR A 116 -2.19 1.29 -20.75
CA TYR A 116 -1.87 2.65 -21.22
C TYR A 116 -2.25 2.87 -22.69
N ARG A 117 -2.30 1.80 -23.48
CA ARG A 117 -2.63 1.80 -24.90
C ARG A 117 -4.06 2.23 -25.19
N THR A 118 -5.00 2.02 -24.27
CA THR A 118 -6.41 2.45 -24.42
C THR A 118 -6.59 3.95 -24.29
N PHE A 119 -5.59 4.65 -23.73
CA PHE A 119 -5.57 6.10 -23.56
C PHE A 119 -4.83 6.85 -24.68
N LEU A 120 -4.20 6.14 -25.61
CA LEU A 120 -3.50 6.76 -26.74
C LEU A 120 -4.51 7.30 -27.77
N PRO A 121 -4.13 8.30 -28.58
CA PRO A 121 -4.96 8.71 -29.73
C PRO A 121 -5.15 7.54 -30.69
N GLU A 122 -6.33 7.40 -31.30
CA GLU A 122 -6.61 6.33 -32.30
C GLU A 122 -5.63 6.31 -33.48
N THR A 123 -4.96 7.44 -33.74
CA THR A 123 -3.92 7.56 -34.78
C THR A 123 -2.56 7.00 -34.37
N ASP A 124 -2.35 6.70 -33.08
CA ASP A 124 -1.11 6.11 -32.57
C ASP A 124 -1.04 4.62 -32.94
N ALA A 125 0.13 4.16 -33.40
CA ALA A 125 0.31 2.78 -33.86
C ALA A 125 0.19 1.73 -32.74
N LEU A 126 0.32 2.15 -31.47
CA LEU A 126 0.18 1.27 -30.31
C LEU A 126 -1.22 1.31 -29.69
N PHE A 127 -2.13 2.14 -30.21
CA PHE A 127 -3.48 2.23 -29.70
C PHE A 127 -4.21 0.89 -29.82
N THR A 128 -4.87 0.50 -28.74
CA THR A 128 -5.83 -0.59 -28.69
C THR A 128 -7.15 -0.05 -28.15
N PRO A 129 -8.29 -0.33 -28.79
CA PRO A 129 -9.58 0.01 -28.22
C PRO A 129 -9.72 -0.58 -26.82
N ASP A 130 -10.48 0.12 -25.99
CA ASP A 130 -10.93 -0.40 -24.71
C ASP A 130 -12.01 -1.47 -24.93
N ASP A 131 -11.91 -2.58 -24.21
CA ASP A 131 -12.78 -3.74 -24.37
C ASP A 131 -14.05 -3.64 -23.51
N ASP A 132 -14.07 -2.76 -22.50
CA ASP A 132 -15.23 -2.53 -21.63
C ASP A 132 -15.50 -1.05 -21.36
N PRO A 133 -16.67 -0.70 -20.78
CA PRO A 133 -17.02 0.68 -20.52
C PRO A 133 -16.54 1.14 -19.14
N GLY A 134 -15.80 2.24 -19.12
CA GLY A 134 -15.45 2.95 -17.89
C GLY A 134 -13.98 3.31 -17.88
N ARG A 135 -13.45 3.54 -16.68
CA ARG A 135 -12.01 3.55 -16.39
C ARG A 135 -11.83 3.02 -14.98
N PRO A 136 -10.80 2.21 -14.71
CA PRO A 136 -10.70 1.57 -13.42
C PRO A 136 -10.31 2.57 -12.34
N ILE A 137 -10.68 2.20 -11.12
CA ILE A 137 -10.14 2.80 -9.92
C ILE A 137 -9.04 1.89 -9.41
N GLU A 138 -7.86 2.44 -9.22
CA GLU A 138 -6.67 1.67 -8.93
C GLU A 138 -6.10 2.05 -7.55
N LEU A 139 -5.60 1.05 -6.84
CA LEU A 139 -4.84 1.24 -5.62
C LEU A 139 -3.35 1.05 -5.89
N TRP A 140 -2.56 2.01 -5.43
CA TRP A 140 -1.11 2.03 -5.54
C TRP A 140 -0.46 2.22 -4.17
N GLY A 141 0.82 1.89 -4.08
CA GLY A 141 1.66 2.40 -3.00
C GLY A 141 1.87 3.92 -3.12
N VAL A 142 2.40 4.51 -2.07
CA VAL A 142 2.94 5.88 -2.09
C VAL A 142 4.47 5.81 -2.15
N GLY A 143 5.02 6.32 -3.24
CA GLY A 143 6.44 6.61 -3.42
C GLY A 143 6.74 8.05 -3.05
N TYR A 144 8.01 8.33 -2.73
CA TYR A 144 8.44 9.65 -2.26
C TYR A 144 9.65 10.17 -3.02
N ARG A 145 9.76 11.49 -3.10
CA ARG A 145 10.95 12.20 -3.61
C ARG A 145 11.15 13.54 -2.90
N GLY A 146 12.30 14.16 -3.15
CA GLY A 146 12.67 15.40 -2.50
C GLY A 146 13.02 15.17 -1.03
N PRO A 147 12.50 15.97 -0.07
CA PRO A 147 12.82 15.83 1.35
C PRO A 147 12.00 14.73 2.05
N PHE A 148 11.11 14.06 1.31
CA PHE A 148 10.15 13.13 1.86
C PHE A 148 10.55 11.67 1.70
N SER A 149 10.19 10.89 2.70
CA SER A 149 10.26 9.44 2.77
C SER A 149 9.01 8.93 3.49
N ILE A 150 8.90 7.60 3.62
CA ILE A 150 7.84 6.97 4.40
C ILE A 150 7.78 7.46 5.86
N SER A 151 8.89 7.90 6.45
CA SER A 151 8.92 8.36 7.84
C SER A 151 8.79 9.88 7.99
N THR A 152 8.95 10.65 6.91
CA THR A 152 8.95 12.12 7.00
C THR A 152 7.79 12.79 6.28
N TRP A 153 7.05 12.08 5.44
CA TRP A 153 5.85 12.61 4.83
C TRP A 153 4.72 12.77 5.85
N TYR A 154 3.98 13.86 5.73
CA TYR A 154 2.82 14.17 6.55
C TYR A 154 1.71 14.76 5.69
N GLU A 155 0.49 14.69 6.19
CA GLU A 155 -0.74 15.03 5.48
C GLU A 155 -0.73 16.39 4.78
N THR A 156 -0.25 17.43 5.47
CA THR A 156 -0.20 18.80 4.98
C THR A 156 1.12 19.15 4.26
N ALA A 157 1.91 18.16 3.85
CA ALA A 157 3.20 18.37 3.17
C ALA A 157 3.04 19.25 1.92
N PRO A 158 4.08 19.99 1.48
CA PRO A 158 4.02 20.67 0.19
C PRO A 158 3.77 19.67 -0.95
N PHE A 159 2.99 20.06 -1.96
CA PHE A 159 2.79 19.23 -3.16
C PHE A 159 4.13 18.93 -3.84
N GLY A 160 4.98 19.94 -4.03
CA GLY A 160 6.27 19.84 -4.71
C GLY A 160 7.23 20.96 -4.30
N GLY A 161 8.36 21.06 -5.00
CA GLY A 161 9.36 22.10 -4.78
C GLY A 161 8.78 23.51 -5.03
N GLN A 162 9.09 24.47 -4.16
CA GLN A 162 8.57 25.84 -4.29
C GLN A 162 9.39 26.67 -5.29
N PRO A 163 8.75 27.46 -6.17
CA PRO A 163 7.30 27.59 -6.33
C PRO A 163 6.69 26.43 -7.13
N VAL A 164 5.54 25.92 -6.69
CA VAL A 164 4.70 25.04 -7.53
C VAL A 164 3.87 25.94 -8.43
N ILE A 165 4.09 25.86 -9.74
CA ILE A 165 3.30 26.60 -10.75
C ILE A 165 2.50 25.56 -11.54
N PRO A 166 1.19 25.42 -11.28
CA PRO A 166 0.36 24.49 -12.03
C PRO A 166 0.19 24.91 -13.50
N PRO A 167 0.11 23.96 -14.46
CA PRO A 167 0.20 22.52 -14.23
C PRO A 167 1.64 22.09 -13.89
N ALA A 168 1.78 21.17 -12.93
CA ALA A 168 3.04 20.87 -12.27
C ALA A 168 3.46 19.41 -12.44
N GLN A 169 3.62 19.01 -13.70
CA GLN A 169 4.15 17.70 -14.08
C GLN A 169 5.43 17.35 -13.32
N ASP A 170 5.53 16.08 -12.93
CA ASP A 170 6.68 15.45 -12.28
C ASP A 170 7.17 16.16 -11.02
N SER A 171 6.36 17.05 -10.44
CA SER A 171 6.77 17.91 -9.34
C SER A 171 6.37 17.36 -7.97
N ARG A 172 5.48 16.36 -7.94
CA ARG A 172 4.78 15.93 -6.72
C ARG A 172 5.64 15.08 -5.80
N PHE A 173 5.87 15.48 -4.56
CA PHE A 173 6.76 14.79 -3.64
C PHE A 173 6.28 13.41 -3.17
N ALA A 174 4.97 13.19 -3.08
CA ALA A 174 4.38 11.87 -2.85
C ALA A 174 3.56 11.48 -4.08
N PHE A 175 3.74 10.28 -4.60
CA PHE A 175 3.15 9.86 -5.88
C PHE A 175 2.71 8.40 -5.83
N ALA A 176 1.68 8.06 -6.59
CA ALA A 176 1.33 6.66 -6.88
C ALA A 176 2.56 5.90 -7.38
N SER A 177 2.85 4.77 -6.73
CA SER A 177 3.99 3.92 -7.07
C SER A 177 3.68 2.44 -6.96
N TYR A 178 4.51 1.65 -7.64
CA TYR A 178 4.68 0.22 -7.39
C TYR A 178 6.15 -0.06 -7.05
N VAL A 179 6.43 -1.25 -6.52
CA VAL A 179 7.81 -1.70 -6.25
C VAL A 179 8.23 -2.65 -7.35
N ASP A 180 9.33 -2.33 -8.04
CA ASP A 180 9.86 -3.19 -9.10
C ASP A 180 10.58 -4.45 -8.57
N GLU A 181 10.98 -5.33 -9.48
CA GLU A 181 11.65 -6.61 -9.16
C GLU A 181 12.96 -6.45 -8.36
N VAL A 182 13.62 -5.29 -8.45
CA VAL A 182 14.84 -4.99 -7.67
C VAL A 182 14.52 -4.30 -6.33
N GLY A 183 13.25 -4.08 -6.02
CA GLY A 183 12.77 -3.49 -4.78
C GLY A 183 12.80 -1.95 -4.78
N VAL A 184 12.73 -1.30 -5.93
CA VAL A 184 12.74 0.17 -6.04
C VAL A 184 11.33 0.69 -6.33
N ASP A 185 10.91 1.74 -5.63
CA ASP A 185 9.66 2.42 -5.90
C ASP A 185 9.71 3.12 -7.26
N ARG A 186 8.75 2.81 -8.13
CA ARG A 186 8.62 3.39 -9.47
C ARG A 186 7.41 4.28 -9.56
N ASN A 187 7.61 5.50 -10.06
CA ASN A 187 6.57 6.49 -10.25
C ASN A 187 5.68 6.11 -11.44
N VAL A 188 4.36 6.02 -11.24
CA VAL A 188 3.40 5.76 -12.33
C VAL A 188 2.63 6.99 -12.80
N SER A 189 2.98 8.18 -12.28
CA SER A 189 2.28 9.44 -12.59
C SER A 189 2.24 9.78 -14.08
N LEU A 190 3.19 9.27 -14.87
CA LEU A 190 3.34 9.55 -16.31
C LEU A 190 3.22 8.28 -17.19
N ARG A 191 2.53 7.23 -16.72
CA ARG A 191 2.55 5.91 -17.38
C ARG A 191 2.08 5.92 -18.84
N VAL A 192 1.10 6.75 -19.20
CA VAL A 192 0.58 6.84 -20.57
C VAL A 192 1.58 7.53 -21.48
N ARG A 193 2.16 8.63 -20.99
CA ARG A 193 3.20 9.39 -21.70
C ARG A 193 4.48 8.60 -21.88
N GLU A 194 4.89 7.86 -20.85
CA GLU A 194 6.08 7.01 -20.85
C GLU A 194 5.84 5.65 -21.50
N ARG A 195 4.59 5.36 -21.88
CA ARG A 195 4.18 4.20 -22.69
C ARG A 195 4.48 2.86 -22.04
N PHE A 196 4.12 2.72 -20.77
CA PHE A 196 4.26 1.46 -20.05
C PHE A 196 3.01 1.12 -19.25
N ASP A 197 2.78 -0.19 -19.11
CA ASP A 197 1.84 -0.72 -18.14
C ASP A 197 2.57 -1.00 -16.83
N ALA A 198 1.89 -0.70 -15.73
CA ALA A 198 2.30 -1.11 -14.42
C ALA A 198 1.11 -1.73 -13.71
N ASP A 199 1.43 -2.64 -12.82
CA ASP A 199 0.46 -3.41 -12.08
C ASP A 199 0.07 -2.66 -10.79
N PRO A 200 -1.19 -2.21 -10.64
CA PRO A 200 -1.66 -1.68 -9.37
C PRO A 200 -1.71 -2.79 -8.34
N PHE A 201 -1.69 -2.42 -7.05
CA PHE A 201 -1.85 -3.38 -5.95
C PHE A 201 -3.24 -4.03 -5.98
N ALA A 202 -4.25 -3.31 -6.49
CA ALA A 202 -5.58 -3.82 -6.75
C ALA A 202 -6.35 -2.91 -7.72
N ILE A 203 -7.29 -3.50 -8.45
CA ILE A 203 -8.41 -2.76 -9.06
C ILE A 203 -9.58 -2.77 -8.07
N GLY A 204 -10.25 -1.62 -7.95
CA GLY A 204 -11.37 -1.45 -7.04
C GLY A 204 -12.62 -2.19 -7.52
N THR A 205 -13.21 -2.97 -6.63
CA THR A 205 -14.45 -3.71 -6.90
C THR A 205 -15.59 -3.19 -6.06
N ALA A 206 -16.81 -3.21 -6.61
CA ALA A 206 -18.03 -2.81 -5.92
C ALA A 206 -19.14 -3.82 -6.21
N THR A 207 -20.20 -3.84 -5.40
CA THR A 207 -21.39 -4.68 -5.66
C THR A 207 -22.27 -4.03 -6.73
N LEU A 208 -21.70 -3.85 -7.93
CA LEU A 208 -22.32 -3.22 -9.10
C LEU A 208 -22.07 -4.10 -10.33
N THR A 209 -22.83 -3.87 -11.40
CA THR A 209 -22.57 -4.51 -12.70
C THR A 209 -21.59 -3.63 -13.48
N PRO A 210 -20.49 -4.17 -14.05
CA PRO A 210 -19.59 -3.40 -14.91
C PRO A 210 -20.35 -2.69 -16.03
N GLY A 211 -19.97 -1.45 -16.33
CA GLY A 211 -20.65 -0.56 -17.27
C GLY A 211 -21.85 0.21 -16.70
N SER A 212 -22.24 0.00 -15.43
CA SER A 212 -23.27 0.82 -14.78
C SER A 212 -22.72 2.13 -14.22
N LEU A 213 -23.56 3.17 -14.12
CA LEU A 213 -23.19 4.38 -13.39
C LEU A 213 -23.08 4.07 -11.90
N VAL A 214 -22.10 4.70 -11.24
CA VAL A 214 -21.82 4.48 -9.82
C VAL A 214 -22.64 5.44 -8.95
N PRO A 215 -23.56 4.95 -8.11
CA PRO A 215 -24.29 5.79 -7.16
C PRO A 215 -23.36 6.36 -6.08
N ALA A 216 -23.76 7.50 -5.51
CA ALA A 216 -23.12 8.00 -4.29
C ALA A 216 -23.20 6.96 -3.15
N ASP A 217 -22.25 7.03 -2.23
CA ASP A 217 -22.11 6.14 -1.07
C ASP A 217 -21.75 4.69 -1.43
N THR A 218 -21.41 4.41 -2.70
CA THR A 218 -20.86 3.12 -3.11
C THR A 218 -19.47 2.93 -2.51
N GLU A 219 -19.28 1.82 -1.80
CA GLU A 219 -17.97 1.42 -1.27
C GLU A 219 -17.20 0.60 -2.31
N PHE A 220 -15.98 1.04 -2.60
CA PHE A 220 -15.01 0.30 -3.41
C PHE A 220 -14.08 -0.48 -2.49
N THR A 221 -13.87 -1.74 -2.86
CA THR A 221 -13.01 -2.71 -2.17
C THR A 221 -11.76 -2.98 -2.99
N PHE A 222 -10.61 -2.77 -2.38
CA PHE A 222 -9.31 -3.13 -2.91
C PHE A 222 -8.73 -4.26 -2.07
N ALA A 223 -8.93 -5.50 -2.51
CA ALA A 223 -8.21 -6.64 -1.97
C ALA A 223 -6.82 -6.65 -2.59
N ILE A 224 -5.80 -6.29 -1.81
CA ILE A 224 -4.43 -6.15 -2.33
C ILE A 224 -3.92 -7.53 -2.72
N ASP A 225 -3.49 -7.65 -3.97
CA ASP A 225 -2.80 -8.83 -4.48
C ASP A 225 -1.32 -8.75 -4.08
N LEU A 226 -0.92 -9.63 -3.15
CA LEU A 226 0.44 -9.69 -2.60
C LEU A 226 1.50 -10.09 -3.63
N CYS A 227 1.07 -10.65 -4.76
CA CYS A 227 1.93 -11.06 -5.86
C CYS A 227 2.21 -9.96 -6.88
N ARG A 228 1.49 -8.84 -6.76
CA ARG A 228 1.38 -7.88 -7.85
C ARG A 228 2.03 -6.54 -7.48
N GLY A 229 2.81 -5.99 -8.41
CA GLY A 229 3.47 -4.69 -8.25
C GLY A 229 4.40 -4.57 -7.05
N GLY A 230 4.93 -5.69 -6.52
CA GLY A 230 5.78 -5.73 -5.33
C GLY A 230 5.07 -5.24 -4.05
N SER A 231 3.74 -5.39 -4.00
CA SER A 231 2.88 -4.95 -2.90
C SER A 231 3.26 -5.58 -1.55
N ASP A 232 3.66 -6.85 -1.50
CA ASP A 232 4.13 -7.49 -0.26
C ASP A 232 5.34 -6.75 0.34
N LEU A 233 6.38 -6.51 -0.46
CA LEU A 233 7.56 -5.77 -0.01
C LEU A 233 7.19 -4.33 0.39
N TYR A 234 6.27 -3.68 -0.32
CA TYR A 234 5.75 -2.37 0.05
C TYR A 234 5.11 -2.38 1.44
N LEU A 235 4.21 -3.33 1.70
CA LEU A 235 3.50 -3.48 2.96
C LEU A 235 4.48 -3.76 4.10
N ARG A 236 5.46 -4.66 3.91
CA ARG A 236 6.49 -4.98 4.92
C ARG A 236 7.34 -3.77 5.26
N ARG A 237 7.72 -2.94 4.28
CA ARG A 237 8.44 -1.68 4.50
C ARG A 237 7.61 -0.69 5.31
N GLY A 238 6.31 -0.59 5.01
CA GLY A 238 5.40 0.28 5.75
C GLY A 238 5.19 -0.18 7.19
N LEU A 239 4.96 -1.47 7.41
CA LEU A 239 4.87 -2.03 8.76
C LEU A 239 6.16 -1.84 9.56
N ASP A 240 7.31 -2.01 8.91
CA ASP A 240 8.60 -1.73 9.53
C ASP A 240 8.79 -0.26 9.88
N ALA A 241 8.30 0.64 9.03
CA ALA A 241 8.24 2.07 9.30
C ALA A 241 7.16 2.47 10.33
N GLY A 242 6.23 1.57 10.64
CA GLY A 242 5.10 1.82 11.54
C GLY A 242 3.90 2.52 10.89
N VAL A 243 3.84 2.60 9.56
CA VAL A 243 2.79 3.32 8.83
C VAL A 243 2.55 2.69 7.45
N LEU A 244 1.28 2.53 7.08
CA LEU A 244 0.86 2.13 5.74
C LEU A 244 0.22 3.32 5.03
N ARG A 245 0.62 3.58 3.79
CA ARG A 245 0.03 4.63 2.94
C ARG A 245 -0.32 4.07 1.58
N PHE A 246 -1.43 4.50 1.03
CA PHE A 246 -1.86 4.09 -0.30
C PHE A 246 -2.34 5.29 -1.09
N THR A 247 -2.25 5.19 -2.41
CA THR A 247 -2.82 6.15 -3.33
C THR A 247 -3.97 5.49 -4.09
N VAL A 248 -5.16 6.06 -3.97
CA VAL A 248 -6.26 5.81 -4.89
C VAL A 248 -6.09 6.74 -6.09
N ALA A 249 -6.15 6.18 -7.29
CA ALA A 249 -5.97 6.91 -8.53
C ALA A 249 -6.91 6.37 -9.62
N SER A 250 -7.22 7.21 -10.62
CA SER A 250 -7.94 6.80 -11.81
C SER A 250 -7.50 7.69 -12.97
N LEU A 251 -7.48 7.12 -14.18
CA LEU A 251 -7.30 7.87 -15.43
C LEU A 251 -8.65 8.27 -16.06
N SER A 252 -9.71 8.29 -15.27
CA SER A 252 -11.00 8.87 -15.66
C SER A 252 -10.79 10.27 -16.28
N PRO A 253 -11.42 10.58 -17.42
CA PRO A 253 -11.15 11.82 -18.14
C PRO A 253 -11.70 13.03 -17.37
N ALA A 254 -10.89 14.08 -17.31
CA ALA A 254 -11.29 15.40 -16.83
C ALA A 254 -11.18 16.46 -17.93
N ASP A 255 -12.15 17.35 -17.98
CA ASP A 255 -12.21 18.53 -18.84
C ASP A 255 -12.07 19.82 -18.00
N GLY A 256 -11.17 20.73 -18.37
CA GLY A 256 -11.14 22.09 -17.82
C GLY A 256 -10.13 22.34 -16.68
N GLY A 257 -9.81 23.63 -16.48
CA GLY A 257 -8.60 24.13 -15.80
C GLY A 257 -8.62 24.19 -14.26
N PRO A 258 -7.96 25.20 -13.65
CA PRO A 258 -7.55 25.19 -12.25
C PRO A 258 -8.73 24.99 -11.27
N GLY A 259 -8.66 23.93 -10.45
CA GLY A 259 -9.69 23.61 -9.45
C GLY A 259 -10.35 22.23 -9.59
N GLY A 260 -9.84 21.35 -10.46
CA GLY A 260 -10.27 19.96 -10.53
C GLY A 260 -11.12 19.59 -11.75
N GLY A 261 -11.28 20.50 -12.72
CA GLY A 261 -12.06 20.25 -13.94
C GLY A 261 -13.55 19.90 -13.69
N SER A 262 -14.31 19.84 -14.78
CA SER A 262 -15.56 19.09 -14.92
C SER A 262 -15.25 17.75 -15.58
N GLY A 263 -15.96 16.67 -15.28
CA GLY A 263 -15.70 15.40 -15.97
C GLY A 263 -16.38 14.23 -15.29
N ALA A 264 -16.33 13.09 -15.98
CA ALA A 264 -16.89 11.83 -15.51
C ALA A 264 -15.84 11.09 -14.68
N PHE A 265 -15.61 11.55 -13.44
CA PHE A 265 -14.61 10.99 -12.54
C PHE A 265 -15.11 10.87 -11.09
N PRO A 266 -14.55 9.94 -10.31
CA PRO A 266 -14.92 9.75 -8.91
C PRO A 266 -14.47 10.89 -8.00
N ARG A 267 -15.26 11.12 -6.95
CA ARG A 267 -14.90 11.89 -5.76
C ARG A 267 -15.10 11.01 -4.54
N TRP A 268 -14.14 11.05 -3.62
CA TRP A 268 -14.09 10.21 -2.44
C TRP A 268 -14.37 11.03 -1.19
N TYR A 269 -15.08 10.44 -0.24
CA TYR A 269 -15.16 11.00 1.10
C TYR A 269 -13.80 10.97 1.78
N THR A 270 -13.37 12.11 2.31
CA THR A 270 -12.21 12.21 3.20
C THR A 270 -12.65 12.10 4.66
N ARG A 271 -11.69 12.00 5.57
CA ARG A 271 -11.93 11.97 7.02
C ARG A 271 -12.46 13.31 7.55
N GLU A 272 -12.21 14.43 6.88
CA GLU A 272 -12.74 15.74 7.28
C GLU A 272 -14.22 15.89 6.96
N ASN A 273 -14.77 15.07 6.08
CA ASN A 273 -16.16 15.16 5.69
C ASN A 273 -17.10 14.81 6.87
N PRO A 274 -17.97 15.75 7.32
CA PRO A 274 -18.86 15.48 8.45
C PRO A 274 -19.86 14.35 8.21
N ILE A 275 -20.33 14.17 6.97
CA ILE A 275 -21.23 13.08 6.61
C ILE A 275 -20.48 11.76 6.71
N ALA A 276 -19.24 11.70 6.21
CA ALA A 276 -18.43 10.50 6.26
C ALA A 276 -18.11 10.05 7.69
N GLN A 277 -17.84 11.01 8.60
CA GLN A 277 -17.63 10.72 10.02
C GLN A 277 -18.88 10.12 10.68
N ILE A 278 -20.07 10.62 10.33
CA ILE A 278 -21.33 10.17 10.94
C ILE A 278 -21.79 8.83 10.36
N LEU A 279 -21.64 8.62 9.05
CA LEU A 279 -22.15 7.45 8.33
C LEU A 279 -21.10 6.34 8.14
N GLY A 280 -19.84 6.60 8.51
CA GLY A 280 -18.75 5.62 8.39
C GLY A 280 -18.26 5.43 6.95
N TYR A 281 -18.26 6.50 6.15
CA TYR A 281 -17.81 6.50 4.75
C TYR A 281 -16.33 6.84 4.57
N THR A 282 -15.62 7.16 5.66
CA THR A 282 -14.17 7.36 5.65
C THR A 282 -13.45 6.10 5.17
N ALA A 283 -12.25 6.28 4.60
CA ALA A 283 -11.45 5.15 4.15
C ALA A 283 -11.14 4.17 5.29
N LYS A 284 -11.06 2.88 4.96
CA LYS A 284 -10.87 1.80 5.94
C LYS A 284 -9.68 0.92 5.53
N LEU A 285 -9.03 0.35 6.54
CA LEU A 285 -7.98 -0.65 6.38
C LEU A 285 -8.30 -1.88 7.23
N GLU A 286 -8.24 -3.05 6.61
CA GLU A 286 -8.18 -4.35 7.29
C GLU A 286 -6.89 -5.06 6.91
N LEU A 287 -6.14 -5.54 7.89
CA LEU A 287 -4.86 -6.20 7.70
C LEU A 287 -4.78 -7.44 8.60
N THR A 288 -4.27 -8.54 8.04
CA THR A 288 -3.83 -9.71 8.78
C THR A 288 -2.36 -9.92 8.48
N VAL A 289 -1.54 -9.91 9.53
CA VAL A 289 -0.09 -10.05 9.42
C VAL A 289 0.44 -10.89 10.56
N ARG A 290 1.35 -11.80 10.26
CA ARG A 290 2.15 -12.52 11.24
C ARG A 290 3.51 -11.81 11.40
N VAL A 291 3.88 -11.49 12.64
CA VAL A 291 5.13 -10.78 12.94
C VAL A 291 6.03 -11.67 13.77
N GLY A 292 7.21 -12.05 13.26
CA GLY A 292 8.16 -12.92 13.95
C GLY A 292 9.08 -13.71 13.02
N SER A 293 9.64 -14.82 13.52
CA SER A 293 10.43 -15.76 12.72
C SER A 293 9.56 -16.32 11.59
N ALA A 294 10.08 -16.43 10.36
CA ALA A 294 9.30 -17.03 9.28
C ALA A 294 8.95 -18.49 9.57
N ALA A 295 9.80 -19.18 10.35
CA ALA A 295 9.66 -20.58 10.72
C ALA A 295 8.74 -20.85 11.92
N ASP A 296 8.34 -19.83 12.70
CA ASP A 296 7.42 -19.99 13.82
C ASP A 296 5.97 -19.80 13.31
N MET A 297 5.32 -20.90 12.95
CA MET A 297 4.05 -20.94 12.22
C MET A 297 2.92 -21.62 13.01
N THR A 298 3.23 -22.51 13.96
CA THR A 298 2.21 -23.25 14.72
C THR A 298 2.73 -23.73 16.08
N GLY A 299 1.85 -23.79 17.08
CA GLY A 299 2.12 -24.43 18.37
C GLY A 299 1.76 -25.92 18.40
N SER A 300 1.22 -26.45 17.31
CA SER A 300 0.86 -27.88 17.23
C SER A 300 0.91 -28.43 15.81
N SER A 301 1.31 -29.70 15.69
CA SER A 301 1.21 -30.49 14.45
C SER A 301 -0.12 -31.24 14.33
N ASP A 302 -1.02 -31.17 15.32
CA ASP A 302 -2.33 -31.79 15.27
C ASP A 302 -3.36 -30.81 14.66
N PRO A 303 -3.94 -31.09 13.47
CA PRO A 303 -4.93 -30.22 12.83
C PRO A 303 -6.21 -29.99 13.63
N PHE A 304 -6.45 -30.78 14.68
CA PHE A 304 -7.59 -30.61 15.59
C PHE A 304 -7.24 -29.79 16.85
N SER A 305 -5.97 -29.43 17.03
CA SER A 305 -5.53 -28.56 18.11
C SER A 305 -5.97 -27.11 17.86
N PRO A 306 -6.41 -26.37 18.90
CA PRO A 306 -6.63 -24.93 18.78
C PRO A 306 -5.34 -24.15 18.47
N ASP A 307 -4.17 -24.74 18.70
CA ASP A 307 -2.86 -24.13 18.44
C ASP A 307 -2.34 -24.44 17.02
N TYR A 308 -3.09 -25.21 16.21
CA TYR A 308 -2.72 -25.49 14.82
C TYR A 308 -2.83 -24.24 13.94
N GLY A 309 -1.72 -23.84 13.33
CA GLY A 309 -1.59 -22.60 12.56
C GLY A 309 -1.54 -21.34 13.42
N VAL A 310 -1.32 -21.48 14.73
CA VAL A 310 -1.13 -20.36 15.66
C VAL A 310 0.31 -20.45 16.20
N PRO A 311 1.20 -19.52 15.83
CA PRO A 311 2.59 -19.57 16.32
C PRO A 311 2.66 -19.49 17.85
N ASP A 312 3.55 -20.27 18.46
CA ASP A 312 3.70 -20.34 19.91
C ASP A 312 5.02 -19.75 20.43
N GLY A 313 5.88 -19.31 19.50
CA GLY A 313 7.14 -18.73 19.86
C GLY A 313 8.33 -19.66 19.94
N ILE A 314 8.13 -20.94 19.60
CA ILE A 314 9.14 -21.99 19.66
C ILE A 314 9.22 -22.62 18.28
N VAL A 315 10.32 -22.40 17.56
CA VAL A 315 10.56 -23.09 16.29
C VAL A 315 10.93 -24.55 16.56
N ASP A 316 10.01 -25.47 16.30
CA ASP A 316 10.19 -26.90 16.53
C ASP A 316 9.53 -27.82 15.47
N ALA A 317 9.48 -29.12 15.75
CA ALA A 317 8.95 -30.08 14.80
C ALA A 317 7.49 -29.79 14.37
N ALA A 318 6.69 -29.15 15.21
CA ALA A 318 5.33 -28.74 14.88
C ALA A 318 5.31 -27.78 13.69
N ASP A 319 6.16 -26.75 13.71
CA ASP A 319 6.31 -25.81 12.60
C ASP A 319 6.74 -26.48 11.32
N PHE A 320 7.75 -27.35 11.40
CA PHE A 320 8.26 -28.04 10.23
C PHE A 320 7.18 -28.87 9.53
N PHE A 321 6.39 -29.63 10.30
CA PHE A 321 5.31 -30.43 9.72
C PHE A 321 4.16 -29.57 9.19
N TYR A 322 3.82 -28.48 9.88
CA TYR A 322 2.81 -27.54 9.39
C TYR A 322 3.23 -26.82 8.11
N TYR A 323 4.48 -26.35 8.03
CA TYR A 323 5.03 -25.79 6.81
C TYR A 323 5.01 -26.79 5.66
N LEU A 324 5.36 -28.07 5.91
CA LEU A 324 5.24 -29.12 4.89
C LEU A 324 3.79 -29.33 4.41
N ASP A 325 2.81 -29.27 5.31
CA ASP A 325 1.39 -29.34 4.94
C ASP A 325 1.02 -28.17 4.01
N LEU A 326 1.42 -26.94 4.35
CA LEU A 326 1.19 -25.75 3.52
C LEU A 326 1.89 -25.85 2.15
N PHE A 327 3.16 -26.26 2.15
CA PHE A 327 3.99 -26.38 0.97
C PHE A 327 3.41 -27.39 -0.02
N VAL A 328 3.03 -28.58 0.45
CA VAL A 328 2.42 -29.62 -0.39
C VAL A 328 1.01 -29.24 -0.86
N ALA A 329 0.28 -28.46 -0.06
CA ALA A 329 -1.02 -27.92 -0.44
C ALA A 329 -0.95 -26.75 -1.43
N ASN A 330 0.26 -26.25 -1.73
CA ASN A 330 0.46 -25.02 -2.50
C ASN A 330 -0.31 -23.83 -1.88
N ASP A 331 -0.30 -23.75 -0.54
CA ASP A 331 -0.90 -22.67 0.22
C ASP A 331 0.01 -21.43 0.19
N PRO A 332 -0.49 -20.22 -0.15
CA PRO A 332 0.32 -19.01 -0.25
C PRO A 332 1.14 -18.66 1.01
N ARG A 333 0.77 -19.18 2.19
CA ARG A 333 1.57 -19.00 3.42
C ARG A 333 2.91 -19.73 3.40
N ALA A 334 3.11 -20.66 2.46
CA ALA A 334 4.38 -21.34 2.24
C ALA A 334 5.32 -20.60 1.26
N ASP A 335 4.84 -19.58 0.57
CA ASP A 335 5.66 -18.69 -0.27
C ASP A 335 6.37 -17.68 0.64
N LEU A 336 7.66 -17.91 0.85
CA LEU A 336 8.51 -17.18 1.78
C LEU A 336 9.69 -16.49 1.08
N SER A 337 10.11 -16.97 -0.09
CA SER A 337 11.34 -16.54 -0.75
C SER A 337 11.43 -16.93 -2.23
N GLY A 338 11.61 -15.94 -3.10
CA GLY A 338 11.94 -16.15 -4.52
C GLY A 338 13.41 -16.49 -4.79
N SER A 339 14.21 -16.75 -3.76
CA SER A 339 15.57 -17.28 -3.94
C SER A 339 16.06 -18.08 -2.73
N SER A 340 16.78 -19.17 -2.99
CA SER A 340 17.51 -19.91 -1.95
C SER A 340 18.91 -19.35 -1.67
N ASP A 341 19.36 -18.31 -2.39
CA ASP A 341 20.69 -17.71 -2.23
C ASP A 341 20.61 -16.55 -1.24
N PRO A 342 21.21 -16.63 -0.03
CA PRO A 342 21.18 -15.56 0.97
C PRO A 342 21.80 -14.22 0.52
N THR A 343 22.53 -14.21 -0.59
CA THR A 343 23.11 -13.00 -1.19
C THR A 343 22.19 -12.35 -2.22
N SER A 344 21.12 -13.03 -2.62
CA SER A 344 20.11 -12.52 -3.56
C SER A 344 19.23 -11.47 -2.90
N GLY A 345 18.87 -10.43 -3.66
CA GLY A 345 17.86 -9.46 -3.25
C GLY A 345 16.46 -10.06 -3.08
N ALA A 346 16.21 -11.26 -3.63
CA ALA A 346 14.95 -11.99 -3.51
C ALA A 346 14.91 -12.96 -2.31
N TYR A 347 16.02 -13.13 -1.57
CA TYR A 347 16.02 -14.01 -0.39
C TYR A 347 15.13 -13.45 0.72
N GLY A 348 14.20 -14.28 1.22
CA GLY A 348 13.18 -13.90 2.20
C GLY A 348 12.16 -12.91 1.69
N ARG A 349 11.91 -12.89 0.38
CA ARG A 349 10.85 -12.13 -0.29
C ARG A 349 9.99 -13.09 -1.11
N PRO A 350 8.70 -13.28 -0.78
CA PRO A 350 7.78 -14.08 -1.58
C PRO A 350 7.74 -13.62 -3.04
N ASP A 351 7.59 -14.57 -3.97
CA ASP A 351 7.52 -14.29 -5.42
C ASP A 351 6.32 -14.95 -6.11
N CYS A 352 5.38 -15.47 -5.30
CA CYS A 352 4.19 -16.17 -5.71
C CYS A 352 4.41 -17.47 -6.47
N GLN A 353 5.59 -18.06 -6.28
CA GLN A 353 5.89 -19.42 -6.70
C GLN A 353 6.31 -20.20 -5.48
N ILE A 354 5.52 -21.23 -5.11
CA ILE A 354 5.90 -22.13 -4.04
C ILE A 354 6.84 -23.18 -4.62
N ASP A 355 8.13 -23.03 -4.37
CA ASP A 355 9.18 -23.88 -4.94
C ASP A 355 10.33 -24.20 -3.97
N ALA A 356 11.45 -24.71 -4.50
CA ALA A 356 12.58 -25.10 -3.67
C ALA A 356 13.21 -23.90 -2.92
N ALA A 357 13.09 -22.68 -3.44
CA ALA A 357 13.59 -21.47 -2.81
C ALA A 357 12.93 -21.22 -1.46
N ASP A 358 11.62 -21.37 -1.38
CA ASP A 358 10.87 -21.26 -0.11
C ASP A 358 11.29 -22.31 0.88
N PHE A 359 11.40 -23.56 0.42
CA PHE A 359 11.75 -24.68 1.28
C PHE A 359 13.14 -24.50 1.89
N PHE A 360 14.13 -24.08 1.10
CA PHE A 360 15.47 -23.83 1.61
C PHE A 360 15.55 -22.59 2.49
N TYR A 361 14.83 -21.51 2.15
CA TYR A 361 14.72 -20.35 3.02
C TYR A 361 14.09 -20.73 4.37
N TYR A 362 13.00 -21.50 4.36
CA TYR A 362 12.36 -22.01 5.56
C TYR A 362 13.34 -22.82 6.41
N LEU A 363 14.11 -23.73 5.81
CA LEU A 363 15.12 -24.51 6.54
C LEU A 363 16.19 -23.63 7.19
N ASP A 364 16.64 -22.57 6.52
CA ASP A 364 17.59 -21.62 7.10
C ASP A 364 17.00 -20.92 8.32
N GLN A 365 15.73 -20.49 8.25
CA GLN A 365 15.02 -19.90 9.38
C GLN A 365 14.78 -20.92 10.50
N PHE A 366 14.43 -22.16 10.14
CA PHE A 366 14.16 -23.25 11.07
C PHE A 366 15.39 -23.61 11.91
N VAL A 367 16.55 -23.69 11.28
CA VAL A 367 17.82 -24.00 11.96
C VAL A 367 18.30 -22.82 12.82
N ALA A 368 17.93 -21.58 12.46
CA ALA A 368 18.28 -20.40 13.24
C ALA A 368 17.54 -20.30 14.58
N GLY A 369 16.33 -20.87 14.67
CA GLY A 369 15.44 -20.78 15.84
C GLY A 369 14.65 -19.49 15.83
#